data_AF-A0A1F4W1X4-F1
#
_entry.id   AF-A0A1F4W1X4-F1
#
_cell.length_a   1.000
_cell.length_b   1.000
_cell.length_c   1.000
_cell.angle_alpha   90.00
_cell.angle_beta   90.00
_cell.angle_gamma   90.00
#
_symmetry.space_group_name_H-M   'P 1'
#
loop_
_entity.id
_entity.type
_entity.pdbx_description
1 polymer ?
#
loop_
_entity_poly.entity_id
_entity_poly.type
_entity_poly.pdbx_seq_one_letter_code
_entity_poly.pdbx_strand_id
1 'polypeptide(L)'
;MANSNEFLEVDLDSVDSVADLSESITGQLLIGNPVVIAFGEVYALICDTYNEEAVNKVRGIKNRETQKTFSLLVDIPDFLNYAQIINGQRIPLIDFNSMHESSRDFISNPEDVAMVFGNTAFFRIPINPKLSSLIPDWAQNHLFQVQCFSFAGDKAAYEVEKTVRSKLQSSYPDKPASILITSFNISHSTSITDREAAIDLAKASSPYGLTLQVDRMNNKEKKGSYPIFVFTSEGVVLERNEVDDPRVIKVTTELKNYKVNFKESLI
;
A
#
# COMPACT_ATOMS: atom_id res chain seq x y z
N MET A 1 1.93 33.59 -0.36
CA MET A 1 3.29 33.12 -0.74
C MET A 1 3.08 31.95 -1.67
N ALA A 2 3.77 31.92 -2.81
CA ALA A 2 3.63 30.81 -3.75
C ALA A 2 4.20 29.55 -3.10
N ASN A 3 3.38 28.50 -2.92
CA ASN A 3 3.88 27.16 -2.64
C ASN A 3 4.65 26.74 -3.88
N SER A 4 5.97 26.85 -3.86
CA SER A 4 6.79 26.22 -4.87
C SER A 4 6.60 24.72 -4.73
N ASN A 5 5.98 24.09 -5.73
CA ASN A 5 6.01 22.65 -5.89
C ASN A 5 7.47 22.25 -6.14
N GLU A 6 8.25 22.09 -5.07
CA GLU A 6 9.66 21.71 -5.17
C GLU A 6 9.77 20.26 -5.60
N PHE A 7 10.56 20.06 -6.66
CA PHE A 7 10.95 18.76 -7.17
C PHE A 7 12.18 18.29 -6.41
N LEU A 8 12.05 17.17 -5.71
CA LEU A 8 13.20 16.42 -5.23
C LEU A 8 13.41 15.24 -6.18
N GLU A 9 14.45 15.32 -7.01
CA GLU A 9 14.95 14.15 -7.72
C GLU A 9 15.90 13.41 -6.79
N VAL A 10 15.67 12.11 -6.62
CA VAL A 10 16.38 11.32 -5.63
C VAL A 10 16.85 10.02 -6.27
N ASP A 11 18.16 9.77 -6.22
CA ASP A 11 18.74 8.47 -6.56
C ASP A 11 18.57 7.51 -5.39
N LEU A 12 17.52 6.68 -5.46
CA LEU A 12 17.13 5.71 -4.43
C LEU A 12 18.18 4.61 -4.17
N ASP A 13 19.23 4.51 -4.99
CA ASP A 13 20.33 3.57 -4.78
C ASP A 13 21.42 4.10 -3.82
N SER A 14 21.27 5.34 -3.32
CA SER A 14 22.19 5.95 -2.34
C SER A 14 21.56 6.06 -0.93
N VAL A 15 22.34 5.78 0.13
CA VAL A 15 21.82 5.72 1.51
C VAL A 15 21.42 7.10 2.06
N ASP A 16 22.19 8.14 1.76
CA ASP A 16 21.90 9.51 2.20
C ASP A 16 20.58 10.02 1.60
N SER A 17 20.24 9.56 0.39
CA SER A 17 19.03 9.97 -0.31
C SER A 17 17.74 9.37 0.29
N VAL A 18 17.81 8.19 0.92
CA VAL A 18 16.67 7.54 1.60
C VAL A 18 16.25 8.31 2.84
N ALA A 19 17.21 8.76 3.66
CA ALA A 19 16.93 9.48 4.90
C ALA A 19 16.31 10.86 4.63
N ASP A 20 16.94 11.64 3.75
CA ASP A 20 16.46 12.97 3.35
C ASP A 20 15.08 12.89 2.71
N LEU A 21 14.87 11.90 1.83
CA LEU A 21 13.57 11.66 1.21
C LEU A 21 12.50 11.28 2.23
N SER A 22 12.81 10.36 3.15
CA SER A 22 11.87 9.95 4.20
C SER A 22 11.48 11.12 5.09
N GLU A 23 12.43 11.99 5.43
CA GLU A 23 12.16 13.20 6.21
C GLU A 23 11.29 14.20 5.44
N SER A 24 11.59 14.44 4.17
CA SER A 24 10.80 15.32 3.30
C SER A 24 9.36 14.83 3.10
N ILE A 25 9.16 13.53 2.85
CA ILE A 25 7.83 12.91 2.77
C ILE A 25 7.11 13.08 4.10
N THR A 26 7.75 12.68 5.20
CA THR A 26 7.15 12.76 6.53
C THR A 26 6.71 14.19 6.87
N GLY A 27 7.55 15.19 6.60
CA GLY A 27 7.25 16.59 6.86
C GLY A 27 5.97 17.07 6.16
N GLN A 28 5.77 16.68 4.89
CA GLN A 28 4.55 17.01 4.14
C GLN A 28 3.32 16.28 4.68
N LEU A 29 3.45 14.98 4.95
CA LEU A 29 2.33 14.18 5.45
C LEU A 29 1.85 14.66 6.83
N LEU A 30 2.78 15.02 7.72
CA LEU A 30 2.47 15.55 9.07
C LEU A 30 1.72 16.89 9.04
N ILE A 31 1.95 17.73 8.02
CA ILE A 31 1.19 18.98 7.84
C ILE A 31 -0.09 18.78 7.01
N GLY A 32 -0.46 17.54 6.69
CA GLY A 32 -1.70 17.19 5.98
C GLY A 32 -1.66 17.45 4.47
N ASN A 33 -0.47 17.50 3.88
CA ASN A 33 -0.29 17.60 2.44
C ASN A 33 -0.09 16.22 1.81
N PRO A 34 -0.87 15.83 0.79
CA PRO A 34 -0.61 14.62 0.03
C PRO A 34 0.72 14.73 -0.74
N VAL A 35 1.36 13.58 -0.96
CA VAL A 35 2.63 13.48 -1.68
C VAL A 35 2.50 12.52 -2.86
N VAL A 36 3.13 12.85 -3.98
CA VAL A 36 3.29 11.92 -5.10
C VAL A 36 4.69 11.30 -5.07
N ILE A 37 4.74 9.98 -5.18
CA ILE A 37 5.96 9.15 -5.17
C ILE A 37 6.01 8.23 -6.40
N ALA A 38 7.21 7.88 -6.87
CA ALA A 38 7.45 6.93 -7.96
C ALA A 38 8.39 5.81 -7.52
N PHE A 39 7.89 4.92 -6.65
CA PHE A 39 8.70 3.80 -6.13
C PHE A 39 8.63 2.53 -6.96
N GLY A 40 7.52 2.27 -7.65
CA GLY A 40 7.39 1.18 -8.61
C GLY A 40 6.83 1.68 -9.93
N GLU A 41 6.18 0.82 -10.73
CA GLU A 41 5.87 1.04 -12.16
C GLU A 41 5.01 2.29 -12.48
N VAL A 42 4.27 2.79 -11.50
CA VAL A 42 3.34 3.93 -11.62
C VAL A 42 3.62 4.96 -10.52
N TYR A 43 3.32 6.23 -10.80
CA TYR A 43 3.27 7.25 -9.76
C TYR A 43 2.12 6.91 -8.80
N ALA A 44 2.41 6.93 -7.50
CA ALA A 44 1.43 6.76 -6.44
C ALA A 44 1.22 8.07 -5.69
N LEU A 45 -0.01 8.29 -5.27
CA LEU A 45 -0.44 9.39 -4.41
C LEU A 45 -0.64 8.83 -3.00
N ILE A 46 0.05 9.43 -2.04
CA ILE A 46 0.03 9.03 -0.64
C ILE A 46 -0.41 10.16 0.28
N CYS A 47 -1.05 9.81 1.40
CA CYS A 47 -1.28 10.74 2.49
C CYS A 47 -1.28 10.02 3.86
N ASP A 48 -1.26 10.79 4.96
CA ASP A 48 -1.53 10.22 6.29
C ASP A 48 -2.94 9.60 6.31
N THR A 49 -3.01 8.31 6.67
CA THR A 49 -4.25 7.54 6.80
C THR A 49 -5.22 8.21 7.77
N TYR A 50 -4.74 8.72 8.89
CA TYR A 50 -5.61 9.14 9.98
C TYR A 50 -5.91 10.64 9.97
N ASN A 51 -5.44 11.37 8.96
CA ASN A 51 -5.76 12.76 8.72
C ASN A 51 -6.89 12.90 7.69
N GLU A 52 -8.12 13.13 8.16
CA GLU A 52 -9.31 13.23 7.30
C GLU A 52 -9.22 14.34 6.24
N GLU A 53 -8.59 15.47 6.57
CA GLU A 53 -8.41 16.57 5.62
C GLU A 53 -7.50 16.14 4.46
N ALA A 54 -6.41 15.44 4.76
CA ALA A 54 -5.48 14.92 3.76
C ALA A 54 -6.16 13.88 2.86
N VAL A 55 -6.98 13.00 3.42
CA VAL A 55 -7.76 12.02 2.65
C VAL A 55 -8.77 12.72 1.73
N ASN A 56 -9.41 13.79 2.20
CA ASN A 56 -10.33 14.58 1.38
C ASN A 56 -9.61 15.31 0.24
N LYS A 57 -8.38 15.81 0.46
CA LYS A 57 -7.52 16.34 -0.60
C LYS A 57 -7.21 15.28 -1.66
N VAL A 58 -6.79 14.08 -1.26
CA VAL A 58 -6.55 12.94 -2.18
C VAL A 58 -7.81 12.59 -3.00
N ARG A 59 -8.98 12.57 -2.35
CA ARG A 59 -10.25 12.31 -3.02
C ARG A 59 -10.58 13.38 -4.06
N GLY A 60 -10.36 14.65 -3.72
CA GLY A 60 -10.53 15.79 -4.62
C GLY A 60 -9.60 15.73 -5.84
N ILE A 61 -8.31 15.48 -5.62
CA ILE A 61 -7.32 15.29 -6.68
C ILE A 61 -7.76 14.21 -7.66
N LYS A 62 -8.25 13.07 -7.15
CA LYS A 62 -8.65 11.94 -8.00
C LYS A 62 -10.05 12.06 -8.58
N ASN A 63 -10.86 13.03 -8.17
CA ASN A 63 -12.30 13.06 -8.42
C ASN A 63 -12.95 11.69 -8.12
N ARG A 64 -12.58 11.08 -6.98
CA ARG A 64 -12.98 9.72 -6.64
C ARG A 64 -14.31 9.73 -5.89
N GLU A 65 -15.22 8.85 -6.30
CA GLU A 65 -16.47 8.58 -5.58
C GLU A 65 -16.22 8.21 -4.12
N THR A 66 -17.07 8.70 -3.22
CA THR A 66 -16.97 8.46 -1.76
C THR A 66 -17.07 6.99 -1.37
N GLN A 67 -17.77 6.19 -2.18
CA GLN A 67 -17.99 4.76 -1.95
C GLN A 67 -16.81 3.88 -2.35
N LYS A 68 -15.88 4.40 -3.17
CA LYS A 68 -14.72 3.63 -3.62
C LYS A 68 -13.60 3.73 -2.60
N THR A 69 -13.27 2.62 -1.96
CA THR A 69 -12.24 2.57 -0.92
C THR A 69 -10.85 2.91 -1.44
N PHE A 70 -9.97 3.41 -0.57
CA PHE A 70 -8.54 3.50 -0.86
C PHE A 70 -7.77 2.35 -0.22
N SER A 71 -6.54 2.14 -0.66
CA SER A 71 -5.66 1.13 -0.09
C SER A 71 -4.78 1.71 1.01
N LEU A 72 -4.31 0.84 1.89
CA LEU A 72 -3.32 1.17 2.92
C LEU A 72 -1.97 0.58 2.53
N LEU A 73 -0.94 1.41 2.42
CA LEU A 73 0.46 0.98 2.40
C LEU A 73 0.85 0.59 3.82
N VAL A 74 1.17 -0.69 4.03
CA VAL A 74 1.46 -1.29 5.34
C VAL A 74 2.64 -2.24 5.26
N ASP A 75 3.26 -2.47 6.42
CA ASP A 75 4.10 -3.65 6.59
C ASP A 75 3.14 -4.83 6.79
N ILE A 76 3.11 -5.76 5.83
CA ILE A 76 2.18 -6.88 5.87
C ILE A 76 2.40 -7.77 7.11
N PRO A 77 3.64 -8.16 7.47
CA PRO A 77 3.91 -8.83 8.73
C PRO A 77 3.32 -8.14 9.96
N ASP A 78 3.59 -6.86 10.16
CA ASP A 78 3.12 -6.12 11.32
C ASP A 78 1.59 -5.95 11.30
N PHE A 79 1.02 -5.66 10.13
CA PHE A 79 -0.42 -5.46 9.97
C PHE A 79 -1.20 -6.74 10.28
N LEU A 80 -0.70 -7.89 9.81
CA LEU A 80 -1.30 -9.20 10.07
C LEU A 80 -1.19 -9.63 11.54
N ASN A 81 -0.11 -9.22 12.22
CA ASN A 81 0.11 -9.53 13.63
C ASN A 81 -0.51 -8.51 14.60
N TYR A 82 -1.04 -7.39 14.09
CA TYR A 82 -1.63 -6.35 14.91
C TYR A 82 -2.81 -6.88 15.75
N ALA A 83 -2.83 -6.52 17.03
CA ALA A 83 -3.88 -6.90 17.96
C ALA A 83 -4.04 -5.84 19.07
N GLN A 84 -5.24 -5.74 19.63
CA GLN A 84 -5.51 -4.95 20.83
C GLN A 84 -5.81 -5.84 22.03
N ILE A 85 -5.47 -5.36 23.23
CA ILE A 85 -5.89 -5.99 24.49
C ILE A 85 -7.21 -5.35 24.92
N ILE A 86 -8.29 -6.12 24.87
CA ILE A 86 -9.62 -5.69 25.32
C ILE A 86 -10.06 -6.63 26.44
N ASN A 87 -10.31 -6.10 27.63
CA ASN A 87 -10.70 -6.87 28.82
C ASN A 87 -9.74 -8.06 29.13
N GLY A 88 -8.44 -7.84 28.96
CA GLY A 88 -7.40 -8.87 29.19
C GLY A 88 -7.28 -9.92 28.08
N GLN A 89 -8.05 -9.81 27.00
CA GLN A 89 -7.97 -10.70 25.84
C GLN A 89 -7.25 -10.02 24.68
N ARG A 90 -6.31 -10.74 24.05
CA ARG A 90 -5.68 -10.31 22.79
C ARG A 90 -6.64 -10.56 21.63
N ILE A 91 -7.16 -9.49 21.05
CA ILE A 91 -8.07 -9.53 19.90
C ILE A 91 -7.27 -9.13 18.65
N PRO A 92 -7.09 -10.02 17.66
CA PRO A 92 -6.40 -9.69 16.42
C PRO A 92 -7.27 -8.78 15.54
N LEU A 93 -6.63 -7.85 14.82
CA LEU A 93 -7.31 -7.03 13.81
C LEU A 93 -7.81 -7.87 12.65
N ILE A 94 -7.07 -8.89 12.25
CA ILE A 94 -7.47 -9.78 11.15
C ILE A 94 -8.54 -10.75 11.63
N ASP A 95 -9.62 -10.89 10.86
CA ASP A 95 -10.64 -11.91 11.12
C ASP A 95 -10.23 -13.25 10.50
N PHE A 96 -9.34 -13.95 11.20
CA PHE A 96 -8.90 -15.28 10.80
C PHE A 96 -10.06 -16.27 10.63
N ASN A 97 -11.18 -16.11 11.35
CA ASN A 97 -12.30 -17.04 11.26
C ASN A 97 -13.02 -16.97 9.91
N SER A 98 -12.98 -15.81 9.25
CA SER A 98 -13.52 -15.59 7.91
C SER A 98 -12.56 -16.00 6.78
N MET A 99 -11.42 -16.60 7.13
CA MET A 99 -10.39 -17.04 6.20
C MET A 99 -10.24 -18.56 6.22
N HIS A 100 -9.94 -19.14 5.05
CA HIS A 100 -9.58 -20.54 4.90
C HIS A 100 -8.37 -20.91 5.78
N GLU A 101 -8.35 -22.12 6.35
CA GLU A 101 -7.29 -22.59 7.25
C GLU A 101 -5.90 -22.40 6.65
N SER A 102 -5.72 -22.78 5.39
CA SER A 102 -4.42 -22.65 4.72
C SER A 102 -3.98 -21.19 4.51
N SER A 103 -4.90 -20.24 4.47
CA SER A 103 -4.53 -18.82 4.43
C SER A 103 -4.02 -18.33 5.79
N ARG A 104 -4.46 -18.96 6.89
CA ARG A 104 -3.98 -18.67 8.25
C ARG A 104 -2.53 -19.13 8.39
N ASP A 105 -2.23 -20.33 7.88
CA ASP A 105 -0.86 -20.89 7.88
C ASP A 105 0.14 -19.98 7.15
N PHE A 106 -0.30 -19.36 6.05
CA PHE A 106 0.48 -18.37 5.28
C PHE A 106 0.71 -17.06 6.04
N ILE A 107 -0.24 -16.64 6.86
CA ILE A 107 -0.13 -15.41 7.66
C ILE A 107 0.77 -15.63 8.88
N SER A 108 0.86 -16.86 9.40
CA SER A 108 1.79 -17.18 10.49
C SER A 108 3.27 -17.09 10.11
N ASN A 109 3.61 -17.03 8.81
CA ASN A 109 4.97 -16.71 8.35
C ASN A 109 4.97 -15.58 7.30
N PRO A 110 4.91 -14.32 7.73
CA PRO A 110 4.72 -13.18 6.84
C PRO A 110 5.79 -12.99 5.76
N GLU A 111 7.01 -13.50 5.97
CA GLU A 111 8.09 -13.46 4.99
C GLU A 111 7.74 -14.28 3.73
N ASP A 112 6.91 -15.32 3.88
CA ASP A 112 6.45 -16.16 2.77
C ASP A 112 5.44 -15.42 1.88
N VAL A 113 4.75 -14.40 2.39
CA VAL A 113 3.74 -13.64 1.65
C VAL A 113 4.39 -12.88 0.48
N ALA A 114 5.53 -12.24 0.72
CA ALA A 114 6.30 -11.57 -0.34
C ALA A 114 6.84 -12.56 -1.38
N MET A 115 7.30 -13.74 -0.92
CA MET A 115 7.77 -14.80 -1.81
C MET A 115 6.67 -15.37 -2.71
N VAL A 116 5.43 -15.48 -2.22
CA VAL A 116 4.34 -16.19 -2.89
C VAL A 116 3.53 -15.27 -3.80
N PHE A 117 3.27 -14.05 -3.37
CA PHE A 117 2.40 -13.11 -4.07
C PHE A 117 3.17 -12.03 -4.85
N GLY A 118 4.50 -12.08 -4.76
CA GLY A 118 5.40 -11.16 -5.43
C GLY A 118 5.77 -9.96 -4.57
N ASN A 119 6.76 -9.24 -5.09
CA ASN A 119 7.47 -8.16 -4.41
C ASN A 119 6.64 -6.88 -4.23
N THR A 120 5.55 -6.74 -5.00
CA THR A 120 4.65 -5.57 -5.02
C THR A 120 3.23 -6.01 -5.38
N ALA A 121 2.34 -6.09 -4.40
CA ALA A 121 0.98 -6.58 -4.60
C ALA A 121 -0.04 -5.93 -3.66
N PHE A 122 -1.30 -5.95 -4.07
CA PHE A 122 -2.43 -5.62 -3.20
C PHE A 122 -3.03 -6.89 -2.57
N PHE A 123 -3.44 -6.76 -1.32
CA PHE A 123 -4.09 -7.81 -0.54
C PHE A 123 -5.40 -7.28 0.01
N ARG A 124 -6.50 -7.99 -0.21
CA ARG A 124 -7.79 -7.68 0.42
C ARG A 124 -8.03 -8.66 1.56
N ILE A 125 -8.01 -8.14 2.78
CA ILE A 125 -7.95 -8.95 4.00
C ILE A 125 -9.19 -8.64 4.86
N PRO A 126 -9.96 -9.66 5.31
CA PRO A 126 -11.03 -9.49 6.28
C PRO A 126 -10.52 -8.95 7.63
N ILE A 127 -11.19 -7.95 8.18
CA ILE A 127 -10.90 -7.41 9.50
C ILE A 127 -11.98 -7.78 10.51
N ASN A 128 -11.57 -7.93 11.76
CA ASN A 128 -12.41 -8.24 12.89
C ASN A 128 -13.39 -7.08 13.15
N PRO A 129 -14.71 -7.30 13.10
CA PRO A 129 -15.70 -6.24 13.32
C PRO A 129 -15.57 -5.55 14.69
N LYS A 130 -14.98 -6.21 15.70
CA LYS A 130 -14.73 -5.60 17.01
C LYS A 130 -13.66 -4.51 16.98
N LEU A 131 -12.78 -4.55 15.98
CA LEU A 131 -11.66 -3.63 15.79
C LEU A 131 -11.80 -2.79 14.52
N SER A 132 -12.96 -2.83 13.84
CA SER A 132 -13.16 -2.11 12.59
C SER A 132 -13.00 -0.60 12.73
N SER A 133 -13.26 -0.03 13.91
CA SER A 133 -13.07 1.40 14.19
C SER A 133 -11.60 1.85 14.18
N LEU A 134 -10.64 0.91 14.22
CA LEU A 134 -9.22 1.22 14.06
C LEU A 134 -8.85 1.52 12.61
N ILE A 135 -9.66 1.02 11.66
CA ILE A 135 -9.50 1.24 10.23
C ILE A 135 -10.53 2.28 9.78
N PRO A 136 -10.12 3.36 9.11
CA PRO A 136 -11.09 4.35 8.65
C PRO A 136 -12.12 3.76 7.69
N ASP A 137 -13.36 4.23 7.75
CA ASP A 137 -14.45 3.74 6.90
C ASP A 137 -14.14 3.83 5.40
N TRP A 138 -13.37 4.83 4.98
CA TRP A 138 -12.96 4.97 3.58
C TRP A 138 -11.95 3.91 3.12
N ALA A 139 -11.31 3.17 4.03
CA ALA A 139 -10.33 2.12 3.73
C ALA A 139 -10.94 0.72 3.74
N GLN A 140 -12.16 0.56 4.27
CA GLN A 140 -12.85 -0.72 4.40
C GLN A 140 -14.08 -0.79 3.49
N ASN A 141 -14.31 -1.96 2.88
CA ASN A 141 -15.50 -2.20 2.09
C ASN A 141 -16.68 -2.68 2.96
N HIS A 142 -17.86 -2.81 2.36
CA HIS A 142 -19.09 -3.28 3.04
C HIS A 142 -19.00 -4.72 3.60
N LEU A 143 -17.96 -5.48 3.25
CA LEU A 143 -17.70 -6.83 3.75
C LEU A 143 -16.66 -6.82 4.89
N PHE A 144 -16.35 -5.66 5.47
CA PHE A 144 -15.27 -5.50 6.45
C PHE A 144 -13.94 -6.04 5.94
N GLN A 145 -13.60 -5.74 4.69
CA GLN A 145 -12.28 -6.03 4.15
C GLN A 145 -11.52 -4.74 3.87
N VAL A 146 -10.24 -4.74 4.19
CA VAL A 146 -9.30 -3.67 3.89
C VAL A 146 -8.40 -4.08 2.73
N GLN A 147 -8.11 -3.15 1.82
CA GLN A 147 -7.11 -3.38 0.77
C GLN A 147 -5.76 -2.84 1.23
N CYS A 148 -4.79 -3.70 1.44
CA CYS A 148 -3.43 -3.38 1.80
C CYS A 148 -2.50 -3.46 0.59
N PHE A 149 -1.41 -2.71 0.60
CA PHE A 149 -0.33 -2.77 -0.39
C PHE A 149 1.01 -2.82 0.33
N SER A 150 1.98 -3.51 -0.27
CA SER A 150 3.34 -3.60 0.26
C SER A 150 4.38 -3.49 -0.82
N PHE A 151 5.50 -2.85 -0.50
CA PHE A 151 6.71 -2.79 -1.31
C PHE A 151 7.76 -3.82 -0.88
N ALA A 152 7.38 -4.91 -0.21
CA ALA A 152 8.31 -5.84 0.45
C ALA A 152 9.49 -6.32 -0.42
N GLY A 153 9.35 -6.40 -1.74
CA GLY A 153 10.46 -6.76 -2.61
C GLY A 153 11.05 -5.63 -3.47
N ASP A 154 10.71 -4.38 -3.15
CA ASP A 154 11.54 -3.22 -3.48
C ASP A 154 12.14 -2.68 -2.17
N LYS A 155 13.40 -3.07 -1.90
CA LYS A 155 14.08 -2.75 -0.65
C LYS A 155 14.21 -1.24 -0.41
N ALA A 156 14.51 -0.45 -1.45
CA ALA A 156 14.70 0.98 -1.30
C ALA A 156 13.36 1.67 -1.01
N ALA A 157 12.31 1.29 -1.75
CA ALA A 157 10.96 1.77 -1.49
C ALA A 157 10.50 1.41 -0.08
N TYR A 158 10.71 0.16 0.34
CA TYR A 158 10.34 -0.37 1.67
C TYR A 158 11.01 0.41 2.81
N GLU A 159 12.32 0.70 2.73
CA GLU A 159 13.02 1.46 3.77
C GLU A 159 12.48 2.91 3.91
N VAL A 160 12.19 3.56 2.78
CA VAL A 160 11.59 4.91 2.78
C VAL A 160 10.22 4.88 3.45
N GLU A 161 9.32 4.05 2.95
CA GLU A 161 7.96 4.00 3.48
C GLU A 161 7.95 3.58 4.96
N LYS A 162 8.86 2.68 5.38
CA LYS A 162 8.89 2.15 6.76
C LYS A 162 9.24 3.24 7.73
N THR A 163 10.21 4.08 7.35
CA THR A 163 10.60 5.26 8.10
C THR A 163 9.44 6.25 8.20
N VAL A 164 8.76 6.54 7.09
CA VAL A 164 7.59 7.43 7.06
C VAL A 164 6.46 6.89 7.95
N ARG A 165 6.08 5.61 7.81
CA ARG A 165 5.05 4.96 8.64
C ARG A 165 5.39 5.03 10.11
N SER A 166 6.62 4.72 10.49
CA SER A 166 7.06 4.72 11.90
C SER A 166 6.96 6.12 12.52
N LYS A 167 7.31 7.16 11.76
CA LYS A 167 7.18 8.55 12.21
C LYS A 167 5.70 8.96 12.34
N LEU A 168 4.85 8.66 11.36
CA LEU A 168 3.41 8.94 11.43
C LEU A 168 2.71 8.18 12.57
N GLN A 169 3.11 6.93 12.83
CA GLN A 169 2.57 6.08 13.89
C GLN A 169 2.70 6.72 15.28
N SER A 170 3.69 7.58 15.48
CA SER A 170 3.91 8.28 16.75
C SER A 170 2.74 9.21 17.11
N SER A 171 1.99 9.69 16.12
CA SER A 171 0.76 10.48 16.30
C SER A 171 -0.48 9.63 16.59
N TYR A 172 -0.42 8.31 16.35
CA TYR A 172 -1.57 7.39 16.44
C TYR A 172 -1.18 6.04 17.07
N PRO A 173 -0.65 6.03 18.31
CA PRO A 173 -0.03 4.83 18.91
C PRO A 173 -0.97 3.62 19.00
N ASP A 174 -2.27 3.86 19.14
CA ASP A 174 -3.28 2.81 19.28
C ASP A 174 -3.87 2.32 17.95
N LYS A 175 -3.38 2.79 16.80
CA LYS A 175 -3.87 2.38 15.48
C LYS A 175 -2.80 1.59 14.71
N PRO A 176 -3.16 0.77 13.71
CA PRO A 176 -2.18 0.11 12.86
C PRO A 176 -1.34 1.13 12.06
N ALA A 177 -0.03 0.91 11.98
CA ALA A 177 0.85 1.75 11.18
C ALA A 177 0.50 1.64 9.70
N SER A 178 0.12 2.74 9.07
CA SER A 178 -0.32 2.75 7.68
C SER A 178 -0.20 4.14 7.05
N ILE A 179 -0.12 4.14 5.71
CA ILE A 179 -0.21 5.32 4.85
C ILE A 179 -1.32 5.06 3.84
N LEU A 180 -2.18 6.03 3.51
CA LEU A 180 -3.09 5.87 2.38
C LEU A 180 -2.26 5.79 1.10
N ILE A 181 -2.52 4.81 0.22
CA ILE A 181 -1.90 4.72 -1.10
C ILE A 181 -2.93 4.49 -2.20
N THR A 182 -2.71 5.15 -3.33
CA THR A 182 -3.47 4.94 -4.56
C THR A 182 -2.62 5.35 -5.77
N SER A 183 -2.97 4.92 -6.97
CA SER A 183 -2.32 5.42 -8.18
C SER A 183 -2.54 6.92 -8.34
N PHE A 184 -1.54 7.66 -8.81
CA PHE A 184 -1.66 9.09 -9.09
C PHE A 184 -2.22 9.31 -10.49
N ASN A 185 -3.54 9.47 -10.55
CA ASN A 185 -4.31 9.68 -11.78
C ASN A 185 -5.76 10.09 -11.43
N ILE A 186 -6.46 10.73 -12.37
CA ILE A 186 -7.90 10.99 -12.23
C ILE A 186 -8.66 9.66 -12.29
N SER A 187 -9.72 9.49 -11.48
CA SER A 187 -10.51 8.26 -11.49
C SER A 187 -10.99 7.95 -12.91
N HIS A 188 -10.91 6.67 -13.30
CA HIS A 188 -11.20 6.15 -14.64
C HIS A 188 -10.18 6.48 -15.75
N SER A 189 -9.12 7.24 -15.46
CA SER A 189 -7.98 7.37 -16.38
C SER A 189 -6.96 6.25 -16.18
N THR A 190 -6.06 6.09 -17.14
CA THR A 190 -4.87 5.24 -17.01
C THR A 190 -3.96 5.75 -15.90
N SER A 191 -3.25 4.83 -15.25
CA SER A 191 -2.19 5.14 -14.29
C SER A 191 -1.09 5.93 -14.98
N ILE A 192 -0.57 6.96 -14.31
CA ILE A 192 0.53 7.76 -14.83
C ILE A 192 1.84 7.00 -14.60
N THR A 193 2.57 6.73 -15.69
CA THR A 193 3.92 6.13 -15.69
C THR A 193 4.98 7.11 -16.21
N ASP A 194 4.54 8.29 -16.65
CA ASP A 194 5.36 9.31 -17.29
C ASP A 194 5.51 10.53 -16.36
N ARG A 195 6.72 11.07 -16.34
CA ARG A 195 7.08 12.19 -15.49
C ARG A 195 6.34 13.46 -15.89
N GLU A 196 6.32 13.82 -17.18
CA GLU A 196 5.70 15.07 -17.63
C GLU A 196 4.21 15.10 -17.28
N ALA A 197 3.51 13.99 -17.50
CA ALA A 197 2.12 13.81 -17.11
C ALA A 197 1.92 13.90 -15.60
N ALA A 198 2.83 13.37 -14.79
CA ALA A 198 2.76 13.51 -13.33
C ALA A 198 2.92 14.98 -12.91
N ILE A 199 3.85 15.70 -13.55
CA ILE A 199 4.07 17.13 -13.30
C ILE A 199 2.82 17.95 -13.64
N ASP A 200 2.23 17.71 -14.80
CA ASP A 200 1.08 18.47 -15.26
C ASP A 200 -0.15 18.22 -14.38
N LEU A 201 -0.39 16.97 -13.99
CA LEU A 201 -1.44 16.68 -13.03
C LEU A 201 -1.16 17.29 -11.66
N ALA A 202 0.11 17.30 -11.20
CA ALA A 202 0.48 17.89 -9.92
C ALA A 202 0.24 19.41 -9.90
N LYS A 203 0.58 20.11 -10.99
CA LYS A 203 0.29 21.54 -11.16
C LYS A 203 -1.22 21.81 -11.14
N ALA A 204 -2.00 21.02 -11.89
CA ALA A 204 -3.46 21.13 -11.89
C ALA A 204 -4.07 20.85 -10.50
N SER A 205 -3.38 20.05 -9.69
CA SER A 205 -3.78 19.67 -8.33
C SER A 205 -3.23 20.58 -7.23
N SER A 206 -2.51 21.65 -7.58
CA SER A 206 -1.90 22.58 -6.60
C SER A 206 -2.88 23.19 -5.58
N PRO A 207 -4.19 23.41 -5.86
CA PRO A 207 -5.13 23.89 -4.84
C PRO A 207 -5.30 22.92 -3.65
N TYR A 208 -4.90 21.66 -3.80
CA TYR A 208 -4.98 20.63 -2.77
C TYR A 208 -3.69 20.49 -1.93
N GLY A 209 -2.70 21.38 -2.12
CA GLY A 209 -1.44 21.32 -1.38
C GLY A 209 -0.58 20.10 -1.72
N LEU A 210 -0.65 19.63 -2.97
CA LEU A 210 0.06 18.45 -3.43
C LEU A 210 1.55 18.75 -3.66
N THR A 211 2.42 17.92 -3.09
CA THR A 211 3.87 17.95 -3.34
C THR A 211 4.29 16.72 -4.15
N LEU A 212 5.14 16.89 -5.17
CA LEU A 212 5.69 15.79 -5.97
C LEU A 212 7.15 15.57 -5.57
N GLN A 213 7.48 14.41 -5.00
CA GLN A 213 8.76 14.23 -4.29
C GLN A 213 9.68 13.14 -4.86
N VAL A 214 9.23 12.28 -5.78
CA VAL A 214 10.09 11.20 -6.27
C VAL A 214 9.85 10.91 -7.74
N ASP A 215 10.94 10.86 -8.50
CA ASP A 215 11.03 10.30 -9.84
C ASP A 215 12.20 9.32 -9.91
N ARG A 216 11.92 8.01 -9.90
CA ARG A 216 12.95 6.99 -10.09
C ARG A 216 13.30 6.95 -11.57
N MET A 217 14.44 7.56 -11.93
CA MET A 217 14.95 7.78 -13.29
C MET A 217 14.98 6.55 -14.24
N ASN A 218 14.85 5.31 -13.74
CA ASN A 218 15.02 4.08 -14.51
C ASN A 218 13.89 3.04 -14.31
N ASN A 219 12.64 3.48 -14.38
CA ASN A 219 11.50 2.56 -14.35
C ASN A 219 11.33 1.86 -15.73
N LYS A 220 12.06 0.76 -15.93
CA LYS A 220 12.12 0.04 -17.22
C LYS A 220 10.90 -0.84 -17.50
N GLU A 221 10.13 -1.20 -16.48
CA GLU A 221 8.90 -1.99 -16.60
C GLU A 221 7.70 -1.09 -16.28
N LYS A 222 6.86 -0.84 -17.30
CA LYS A 222 5.68 0.04 -17.22
C LYS A 222 4.40 -0.79 -17.30
N LYS A 223 4.22 -1.79 -16.42
CA LYS A 223 2.91 -2.44 -16.33
C LYS A 223 2.00 -1.55 -15.47
N GLY A 224 0.81 -1.27 -15.99
CA GLY A 224 -0.04 -0.17 -15.49
C GLY A 224 -0.69 -0.42 -14.13
N SER A 225 -0.46 -1.59 -13.50
CA SER A 225 -1.01 -1.95 -12.19
C SER A 225 -0.42 -3.21 -11.57
N TYR A 226 -0.64 -3.35 -10.25
CA TYR A 226 -0.26 -4.51 -9.44
C TYR A 226 -1.42 -5.51 -9.26
N PRO A 227 -1.14 -6.82 -9.09
CA PRO A 227 -2.15 -7.83 -8.83
C PRO A 227 -2.89 -7.58 -7.50
N ILE A 228 -4.13 -8.06 -7.41
CA ILE A 228 -4.95 -8.00 -6.19
C ILE A 228 -5.32 -9.42 -5.74
N PHE A 229 -4.81 -9.83 -4.60
CA PHE A 229 -5.12 -11.10 -3.93
C PHE A 229 -6.18 -10.88 -2.86
N VAL A 230 -7.23 -11.71 -2.84
CA VAL A 230 -8.37 -11.59 -1.92
C VAL A 230 -8.42 -12.82 -1.03
N PHE A 231 -8.38 -12.60 0.28
CA PHE A 231 -8.48 -13.66 1.28
C PHE A 231 -9.95 -13.94 1.62
N THR A 232 -10.36 -15.21 1.50
CA THR A 232 -11.75 -15.66 1.67
C THR A 232 -11.83 -16.95 2.48
N SER A 233 -13.06 -17.40 2.79
CA SER A 233 -13.32 -18.70 3.42
C SER A 233 -12.88 -19.89 2.55
N GLU A 234 -12.82 -19.71 1.23
CA GLU A 234 -12.50 -20.76 0.25
C GLU A 234 -11.00 -20.80 -0.13
N GLY A 235 -10.23 -19.79 0.28
CA GLY A 235 -8.81 -19.65 -0.03
C GLY A 235 -8.43 -18.23 -0.47
N VAL A 236 -7.35 -18.13 -1.25
CA VAL A 236 -6.86 -16.85 -1.81
C VAL A 236 -7.22 -16.76 -3.28
N VAL A 237 -7.98 -15.73 -3.65
CA VAL A 237 -8.44 -15.51 -5.03
C VAL A 237 -7.67 -14.36 -5.65
N LEU A 238 -7.18 -14.54 -6.87
CA LEU A 238 -6.67 -13.44 -7.69
C LEU A 238 -7.86 -12.72 -8.34
N GLU A 239 -8.17 -11.51 -7.90
CA GLU A 239 -9.31 -10.73 -8.42
C GLU A 239 -8.93 -9.94 -9.68
N ARG A 240 -7.69 -9.47 -9.75
CA ARG A 240 -7.17 -8.71 -10.89
C ARG A 240 -5.78 -9.20 -11.23
N ASN A 241 -5.59 -9.62 -12.47
CA ASN A 241 -4.29 -9.90 -13.07
C ASN A 241 -4.14 -9.01 -14.31
N GLU A 242 -3.22 -8.05 -14.27
CA GLU A 242 -2.80 -7.30 -15.47
C GLU A 242 -1.34 -7.60 -15.83
N VAL A 243 -0.68 -8.46 -15.06
CA VAL A 243 0.61 -9.01 -15.41
C VAL A 243 0.33 -10.33 -16.12
N ASP A 244 0.71 -10.45 -17.39
CA ASP A 244 0.87 -11.75 -18.07
C ASP A 244 2.03 -12.52 -17.41
N ASP A 245 1.91 -12.81 -16.12
CA ASP A 245 2.84 -13.63 -15.37
C ASP A 245 2.20 -15.01 -15.16
N PRO A 246 2.70 -16.05 -15.85
CA PRO A 246 2.17 -17.41 -15.74
C PRO A 246 2.31 -18.01 -14.34
N ARG A 247 2.99 -17.34 -13.40
CA ARG A 247 3.11 -17.74 -11.99
C ARG A 247 1.88 -17.38 -11.15
N VAL A 248 1.01 -16.47 -11.59
CA VAL A 248 -0.17 -16.07 -10.81
C VAL A 248 -1.29 -17.10 -10.99
N ILE A 249 -1.12 -18.19 -10.25
CA ILE A 249 -2.00 -19.34 -10.23
C ILE A 249 -3.31 -18.96 -9.53
N LYS A 250 -4.42 -19.50 -10.04
CA LYS A 250 -5.69 -19.57 -9.32
C LYS A 250 -5.43 -20.41 -8.06
N VAL A 251 -5.12 -19.77 -6.93
CA VAL A 251 -4.85 -20.44 -5.64
C VAL A 251 -6.19 -20.89 -5.02
N THR A 252 -6.92 -21.73 -5.74
CA THR A 252 -8.03 -22.49 -5.18
C THR A 252 -7.47 -23.78 -4.58
N THR A 253 -7.51 -23.85 -3.25
CA THR A 253 -7.60 -25.09 -2.46
C THR A 253 -6.37 -26.01 -2.36
N GLU A 254 -5.14 -25.60 -2.70
CA GLU A 254 -3.94 -26.43 -2.43
C GLU A 254 -2.70 -25.66 -1.94
N LEU A 255 -2.86 -24.72 -1.00
CA LEU A 255 -1.72 -24.11 -0.32
C LEU A 255 -0.91 -25.13 0.52
N LYS A 256 -1.49 -26.29 0.91
CA LYS A 256 -0.78 -27.41 1.56
C LYS A 256 0.20 -28.15 0.62
N ASN A 257 0.00 -28.09 -0.70
CA ASN A 257 0.92 -28.66 -1.69
C ASN A 257 1.96 -27.66 -2.20
N TYR A 258 1.86 -26.39 -1.80
CA TYR A 258 2.83 -25.33 -2.06
C TYR A 258 4.05 -25.39 -1.12
N LYS A 259 4.47 -26.60 -0.70
CA LYS A 259 5.90 -26.84 -0.49
C LYS A 259 6.57 -26.77 -1.86
N VAL A 260 6.79 -25.55 -2.34
CA VAL A 260 7.57 -25.32 -3.55
C VAL A 260 8.94 -25.95 -3.30
N ASN A 261 9.23 -27.04 -4.00
CA ASN A 261 10.55 -27.61 -4.10
C ASN A 261 11.43 -26.60 -4.84
N PHE A 262 11.98 -25.61 -4.12
CA PHE A 262 12.99 -24.68 -4.64
C PHE A 262 14.36 -25.38 -4.76
N LYS A 263 14.41 -26.51 -5.47
CA LYS A 263 15.67 -27.14 -5.86
C LYS A 263 15.89 -27.29 -7.35
N GLU A 264 14.91 -26.94 -8.20
CA GLU A 264 15.08 -27.11 -9.65
C GLU A 264 14.51 -25.92 -10.42
N SER A 265 15.19 -24.78 -10.35
CA SER A 265 15.27 -23.82 -11.46
C SER A 265 16.25 -22.69 -11.11
N LEU A 266 17.51 -23.06 -10.94
CA LEU A 266 18.65 -22.21 -11.27
C LEU A 266 19.32 -22.86 -12.49
N ILE A 267 18.94 -22.40 -13.68
CA ILE A 267 19.75 -22.48 -14.90
C ILE A 267 19.71 -21.08 -15.51
#